data_AF-A0A1Y4TJD5-F1
#
_entry.id   AF-A0A1Y4TJD5-F1
#
_cell.length_a   1.000
_cell.length_b   1.000
_cell.length_c   1.000
_cell.angle_alpha   90.00
_cell.angle_beta   90.00
_cell.angle_gamma   90.00
#
_symmetry.space_group_name_H-M   'P 1'
#
loop_
_entity.id
_entity.type
_entity.pdbx_description
1 polymer ?
#
loop_
_entity_poly.entity_id
_entity_poly.type
_entity_poly.pdbx_seq_one_letter_code
_entity_poly.pdbx_strand_id
1 'polypeptide(L)'
;MSQELFLENGHLSDAGLAALRDGQLDELARLEAAEHLSFCDACLDRYLALAEPVQIQPPEDLTLPVMRRIRQRIARVVMNRYAVAAAAVVLAFGLWGGGVFGRITQKPDWRQDVPDERTHWEISDSLNQMFGAFGNAADHLLDALHPTFDQPSGAADTPADSVKGE
;
A
#
# COMPACT_ATOMS: atom_id res chain seq x y z
N MET A 1 16.91 11.13 44.44
CA MET A 1 17.27 9.69 44.46
C MET A 1 16.72 9.11 43.17
N SER A 2 17.60 8.78 42.23
CA SER A 2 17.26 8.14 40.95
C SER A 2 16.81 6.71 41.21
N GLN A 3 15.50 6.50 41.33
CA GLN A 3 14.93 5.16 41.27
C GLN A 3 15.38 4.52 39.95
N GLU A 4 15.74 3.24 39.96
CA GLU A 4 16.14 2.50 38.75
C GLU A 4 15.00 2.57 37.72
N LEU A 5 15.17 3.42 36.71
CA LEU A 5 14.17 3.67 35.67
C LEU A 5 13.97 2.43 34.79
N PHE A 6 15.07 1.71 34.56
CA PHE A 6 15.12 0.50 33.76
C PHE A 6 15.49 -0.70 34.62
N LEU A 7 14.88 -1.84 34.30
CA LEU A 7 15.25 -3.15 34.81
C LEU A 7 16.50 -3.67 34.07
N GLU A 8 17.17 -4.68 34.61
CA GLU A 8 18.33 -5.32 33.96
C GLU A 8 18.02 -5.91 32.57
N ASN A 9 16.75 -6.21 32.30
CA ASN A 9 16.28 -6.71 31.01
C ASN A 9 16.02 -5.60 29.97
N GLY A 10 16.28 -4.34 30.31
CA GLY A 10 16.12 -3.19 29.42
C GLY A 10 14.71 -2.64 29.30
N HIS A 11 13.72 -3.17 30.03
CA HIS A 11 12.37 -2.60 30.10
C HIS A 11 12.25 -1.57 31.23
N LEU A 12 11.27 -0.66 31.12
CA LEU A 12 10.94 0.23 32.24
C LEU A 12 10.46 -0.58 33.46
N SER A 13 10.95 -0.18 34.63
CA SER A 13 10.48 -0.70 35.91
C SER A 13 9.06 -0.18 36.19
N ASP A 14 8.29 -0.90 37.02
CA ASP A 14 6.95 -0.44 37.40
C ASP A 14 6.98 0.90 38.15
N ALA A 15 8.03 1.10 38.97
CA ALA A 15 8.29 2.36 39.64
C ALA A 15 8.60 3.49 38.64
N GLY A 16 9.37 3.19 37.59
CA GLY A 16 9.66 4.11 36.49
C GLY A 16 8.42 4.50 35.70
N LEU A 17 7.54 3.55 35.40
CA LEU A 17 6.26 3.79 34.74
C LEU A 17 5.31 4.65 35.59
N ALA A 18 5.22 4.37 36.89
CA ALA A 18 4.42 5.17 37.81
C ALA A 18 4.97 6.60 37.93
N ALA A 19 6.30 6.76 38.07
CA ALA A 19 6.94 8.07 38.09
C ALA A 19 6.69 8.85 36.79
N LEU A 20 6.64 8.18 35.63
CA LEU A 20 6.38 8.79 34.33
C LEU A 20 4.94 9.28 34.22
N ARG A 21 3.98 8.45 34.64
CA ARG A 21 2.56 8.84 34.71
C ARG A 21 2.34 10.04 35.63
N ASP A 22 2.99 10.03 36.78
CA ASP A 22 2.81 11.05 37.83
C ASP A 22 3.67 12.31 37.59
N GLY A 23 4.45 12.34 36.50
CA GLY A 23 5.28 13.48 36.11
C GLY A 23 6.45 13.77 37.07
N GLN A 24 6.93 12.76 37.80
CA GLN A 24 7.96 12.90 38.82
C GLN A 24 9.40 12.67 38.33
N LEU A 25 9.58 12.36 37.04
CA LEU A 25 10.92 12.24 36.46
C LEU A 25 11.55 13.62 36.21
N ASP A 26 12.88 13.65 36.29
CA ASP A 26 13.65 14.77 35.77
C ASP A 26 13.57 14.83 34.24
N GLU A 27 14.04 15.94 33.67
CA GLU A 27 13.94 16.21 32.22
C GLU A 27 14.63 15.16 31.37
N LEU A 28 15.82 14.71 31.80
CA LEU A 28 16.63 13.75 31.05
C LEU A 28 15.99 12.36 31.07
N ALA A 29 15.58 11.91 32.24
CA ALA A 29 14.95 10.62 32.43
C ALA A 29 13.57 10.56 31.76
N ARG A 30 12.86 11.69 31.71
CA ARG A 30 11.61 11.81 30.94
C ARG A 30 11.85 11.71 29.43
N LEU A 31 12.90 12.33 28.91
CA LEU A 31 13.28 12.22 27.50
C LEU A 31 13.66 10.78 27.14
N GLU A 32 14.50 10.16 27.97
CA GLU A 32 14.95 8.77 27.78
C GLU A 32 13.78 7.78 27.83
N ALA A 33 12.85 7.96 28.78
CA ALA A 33 11.62 7.17 28.84
C ALA A 33 10.72 7.37 27.60
N ALA A 34 10.60 8.61 27.10
CA ALA A 34 9.82 8.91 25.90
C ALA A 34 10.44 8.28 24.64
N GLU A 35 11.76 8.32 24.51
CA GLU A 35 12.48 7.62 23.45
C GLU A 35 12.21 6.11 23.54
N HIS A 36 12.38 5.51 24.72
CA HIS A 36 12.14 4.07 24.91
C HIS A 36 10.69 3.66 24.56
N LEU A 37 9.69 4.43 24.98
CA LEU A 37 8.29 4.18 24.65
C LEU A 37 7.99 4.23 23.15
N SER A 38 8.76 5.00 22.37
CA SER A 38 8.63 5.04 20.91
C SER A 38 9.20 3.81 20.20
N PHE A 39 10.07 3.05 20.88
CA PHE A 39 10.74 1.86 20.34
C PHE A 39 10.24 0.54 20.92
N CYS A 40 9.71 0.52 22.14
CA CYS A 40 9.30 -0.70 22.84
C CYS A 40 7.78 -0.74 23.07
N ASP A 41 7.08 -1.44 22.18
CA ASP A 41 5.61 -1.62 22.26
C ASP A 41 5.17 -2.28 23.58
N ALA A 42 5.95 -3.22 24.12
CA ALA A 42 5.62 -3.89 25.38
C ALA A 42 5.61 -2.93 26.59
N CYS A 43 6.53 -1.95 26.62
CA CYS A 43 6.54 -0.91 27.64
C CYS A 43 5.40 0.10 27.42
N LEU A 44 5.07 0.39 26.15
CA LEU A 44 3.96 1.26 25.79
C LEU A 44 2.61 0.67 26.22
N ASP A 45 2.37 -0.61 25.99
CA ASP A 45 1.13 -1.28 26.42
C ASP A 45 0.98 -1.26 27.95
N ARG A 46 2.07 -1.51 28.69
CA ARG A 46 2.08 -1.39 30.16
C ARG A 46 1.77 0.04 30.59
N TYR A 47 2.41 1.04 29.99
CA TYR A 47 2.14 2.44 30.27
C TYR A 47 0.67 2.82 30.01
N LEU A 48 0.10 2.40 28.88
CA LEU A 48 -1.30 2.67 28.54
C LEU A 48 -2.28 1.94 29.48
N ALA A 49 -1.92 0.77 30.01
CA ALA A 49 -2.72 0.10 31.03
C ALA A 49 -2.69 0.82 32.39
N LEU A 50 -1.58 1.50 32.72
CA LEU A 50 -1.46 2.35 33.91
C LEU A 50 -2.13 3.73 33.74
N ALA A 51 -2.19 4.23 32.50
CA ALA A 51 -2.90 5.45 32.16
C ALA A 51 -4.40 5.17 32.27
N GLU A 52 -5.04 5.72 33.31
CA GLU A 52 -6.48 5.60 33.46
C GLU A 52 -7.15 6.09 32.18
N PRO A 53 -8.04 5.29 31.55
CA PRO A 53 -8.69 5.73 30.33
C PRO A 53 -9.60 6.89 30.73
N VAL A 54 -9.11 8.11 30.56
CA VAL A 54 -9.96 9.28 30.59
C VAL A 54 -10.85 9.09 29.37
N GLN A 55 -12.03 8.52 29.60
CA GLN A 55 -13.09 8.40 28.60
C GLN A 55 -13.64 9.79 28.34
N ILE A 56 -12.81 10.65 27.76
CA ILE A 56 -13.27 11.87 27.11
C ILE A 56 -13.96 11.38 25.86
N GLN A 57 -15.28 11.19 25.96
CA GLN A 57 -16.07 11.02 24.76
C GLN A 57 -15.90 12.30 23.94
N PRO A 58 -15.38 12.20 22.70
CA PRO A 58 -15.28 13.37 21.84
C PRO A 58 -16.69 13.94 21.64
N PRO A 59 -16.84 15.27 21.51
CA PRO A 59 -18.15 15.90 21.34
C PRO A 59 -18.88 15.44 20.06
N GLU A 60 -18.15 14.85 19.12
CA GLU A 60 -18.69 14.28 17.88
C GLU A 60 -18.08 12.88 17.63
N ASP A 61 -18.85 11.97 17.03
CA ASP A 61 -18.39 10.64 16.67
C ASP A 61 -17.37 10.70 15.51
N LEU A 62 -16.08 10.59 15.85
CA LEU A 62 -14.98 10.61 14.90
C LEU A 62 -14.62 9.23 14.32
N THR A 63 -15.32 8.16 14.71
CA THR A 63 -14.96 6.79 14.28
C THR A 63 -15.09 6.63 12.76
N LEU A 64 -16.22 7.02 12.19
CA LEU A 64 -16.49 6.96 10.76
C LEU A 64 -15.49 7.79 9.93
N PRO A 65 -15.21 9.08 10.23
CA PRO A 65 -14.27 9.87 9.45
C PRO A 65 -12.81 9.41 9.60
N VAL A 66 -12.38 8.92 10.77
CA VAL A 66 -11.03 8.35 10.93
C VAL A 66 -10.90 7.06 10.14
N MET A 67 -11.87 6.16 10.23
CA MET A 67 -11.85 4.90 9.49
C MET A 67 -11.87 5.12 7.97
N ARG A 68 -12.62 6.12 7.47
CA ARG A 68 -12.57 6.52 6.06
C ARG A 68 -11.17 6.96 5.65
N ARG A 69 -10.51 7.81 6.43
CA ARG A 69 -9.15 8.28 6.16
C ARG A 69 -8.12 7.14 6.18
N ILE A 70 -8.21 6.23 7.15
CA ILE A 70 -7.35 5.05 7.23
C ILE A 70 -7.54 4.16 6.00
N ARG A 71 -8.79 3.82 5.66
CA ARG A 71 -9.10 3.00 4.47
C ARG A 71 -8.59 3.64 3.19
N GLN A 72 -8.76 4.96 3.02
CA GLN A 72 -8.24 5.68 1.85
C GLN A 72 -6.72 5.59 1.75
N ARG A 73 -6.01 5.73 2.88
CA ARG A 73 -4.55 5.63 2.91
C ARG A 73 -4.08 4.22 2.54
N ILE A 74 -4.72 3.20 3.11
CA ILE A 74 -4.41 1.79 2.81
C ILE A 74 -4.70 1.49 1.34
N ALA A 75 -5.87 1.88 0.84
CA ALA A 75 -6.27 1.67 -0.54
C ALA A 75 -5.26 2.29 -1.52
N ARG A 76 -4.80 3.53 -1.26
CA ARG A 76 -3.81 4.19 -2.10
C ARG A 76 -2.47 3.45 -2.16
N VAL A 77 -1.98 2.99 -1.00
CA VAL A 77 -0.72 2.23 -0.93
C VAL A 77 -0.84 0.91 -1.68
N VAL A 78 -1.96 0.21 -1.49
CA VAL A 78 -2.22 -1.08 -2.12
C VAL A 78 -2.40 -0.95 -3.63
N MET A 79 -3.21 0.01 -4.10
CA MET A 79 -3.42 0.29 -5.52
C MET A 79 -2.14 0.65 -6.25
N ASN A 80 -1.25 1.46 -5.65
CA ASN A 80 0.02 1.80 -6.27
C ASN A 80 0.91 0.57 -6.50
N ARG A 81 0.96 -0.36 -5.52
CA ARG A 81 1.75 -1.60 -5.67
C ARG A 81 1.16 -2.53 -6.73
N TYR A 82 -0.16 -2.67 -6.78
CA TYR A 82 -0.81 -3.50 -7.81
C TYR A 82 -0.71 -2.90 -9.20
N ALA A 83 -0.79 -1.56 -9.34
CA ALA A 83 -0.61 -0.88 -10.63
C ALA A 83 0.79 -1.14 -11.21
N VAL A 84 1.83 -1.06 -10.37
CA VAL A 84 3.21 -1.36 -10.78
C VAL A 84 3.36 -2.83 -11.16
N ALA A 85 2.79 -3.75 -10.37
CA ALA A 85 2.83 -5.18 -10.69
C ALA A 85 2.11 -5.50 -12.01
N ALA A 86 0.92 -4.91 -12.23
CA ALA A 86 0.17 -5.07 -13.47
C ALA A 86 0.97 -4.55 -14.68
N ALA A 87 1.56 -3.35 -14.57
CA ALA A 87 2.42 -2.81 -15.62
C ALA A 87 3.60 -3.73 -15.96
N ALA A 88 4.26 -4.28 -14.95
CA ALA A 88 5.36 -5.24 -15.14
C ALA A 88 4.89 -6.52 -15.85
N VAL A 89 3.72 -7.05 -15.49
CA VAL A 89 3.12 -8.23 -16.14
C VAL A 89 2.81 -7.93 -17.61
N VAL A 90 2.15 -6.81 -17.92
CA VAL A 90 1.83 -6.45 -19.31
C VAL A 90 3.10 -6.27 -20.13
N LEU A 91 4.14 -5.62 -19.58
CA LEU A 91 5.43 -5.50 -20.26
C LEU A 91 6.11 -6.86 -20.48
N ALA A 92 6.12 -7.73 -19.47
CA ALA A 92 6.70 -9.06 -19.60
C ALA A 92 6.00 -9.89 -20.68
N PHE A 93 4.66 -9.90 -20.68
CA PHE A 93 3.87 -10.59 -21.71
C PHE A 93 4.03 -9.95 -23.10
N GLY A 94 4.08 -8.62 -23.19
CA GLY A 94 4.31 -7.91 -24.44
C GLY A 94 5.69 -8.23 -25.04
N LEU A 95 6.74 -8.26 -24.23
CA LEU A 95 8.09 -8.63 -24.65
C LEU A 95 8.18 -10.11 -25.05
N TRP A 96 7.46 -10.99 -24.34
CA TRP A 96 7.37 -12.41 -24.65
C TRP A 96 6.65 -12.66 -25.97
N GLY A 97 5.46 -12.08 -26.15
CA GLY A 97 4.66 -12.21 -27.37
C GLY A 97 5.26 -11.51 -28.59
N GLY A 98 5.96 -10.39 -28.38
CA GLY A 98 6.65 -9.63 -29.43
C GLY A 98 7.97 -10.25 -29.92
N GLY A 99 8.39 -11.40 -29.36
CA GLY A 99 9.60 -12.10 -29.80
C GLY A 99 10.92 -11.38 -29.47
N VAL A 100 10.89 -10.42 -28.53
CA VAL A 100 12.08 -9.63 -28.14
C VAL A 100 13.17 -10.53 -27.55
N PHE A 101 12.80 -11.52 -26.74
CA PHE A 101 13.75 -12.52 -26.21
C PHE A 101 14.41 -13.37 -27.31
N GLY A 102 13.70 -13.63 -28.40
CA GLY A 102 14.24 -14.30 -29.57
C GLY A 102 15.32 -13.49 -30.28
N ARG A 103 15.18 -12.16 -30.33
CA ARG A 103 16.17 -11.24 -30.90
C ARG A 103 17.39 -11.04 -29.99
N ILE A 104 17.21 -10.96 -28.67
CA ILE A 104 18.30 -10.76 -27.71
C ILE A 104 19.22 -11.99 -27.60
N THR A 105 18.68 -13.19 -27.85
CA THR A 105 19.45 -14.44 -27.77
C THR A 105 20.19 -14.81 -29.06
N GLN A 106 19.96 -14.07 -30.16
CA GLN A 106 20.75 -14.22 -31.37
C GLN A 106 22.19 -13.78 -31.08
N LYS A 107 23.15 -14.70 -31.24
CA LYS A 107 24.57 -14.34 -31.20
C LYS A 107 24.82 -13.31 -32.32
N PRO A 108 25.39 -12.13 -32.02
CA PRO A 108 25.80 -11.22 -33.08
C PRO A 108 26.88 -11.91 -33.90
N ASP A 109 26.57 -12.22 -35.16
CA ASP A 109 27.58 -12.60 -36.13
C ASP A 109 28.32 -11.33 -36.53
N TRP A 110 29.47 -11.08 -35.89
CA TRP A 110 30.33 -9.92 -36.14
C TRP A 110 30.94 -9.90 -37.56
N ARG A 111 30.59 -10.87 -38.42
CA ARG A 111 31.13 -11.03 -39.77
C ARG A 111 30.37 -10.25 -40.86
N GLN A 112 29.34 -9.48 -40.50
CA GLN A 112 28.56 -8.65 -41.43
C GLN A 112 28.56 -7.19 -40.99
N ASP A 113 29.68 -6.51 -41.19
CA ASP A 113 29.74 -5.04 -41.17
C ASP A 113 30.09 -4.54 -42.58
N VAL A 114 29.06 -4.35 -43.40
CA VAL A 114 29.07 -3.36 -44.48
C VAL A 114 27.89 -2.44 -44.22
N PRO A 115 28.08 -1.15 -43.89
CA PRO A 115 26.96 -0.28 -43.55
C PRO A 115 26.18 0.06 -44.84
N ASP A 116 24.93 -0.41 -44.98
CA ASP A 116 23.96 0.24 -45.87
C ASP A 116 23.25 1.34 -45.08
N GLU A 117 23.26 2.55 -45.62
CA GLU A 117 22.81 3.82 -45.04
C GLU A 117 21.26 3.91 -44.89
N ARG A 118 20.60 2.75 -44.85
CA ARG A 118 19.14 2.58 -44.97
C ARG A 118 18.43 2.11 -43.70
N THR A 119 19.14 2.07 -42.55
CA THR A 119 18.70 1.40 -41.32
C THR A 119 17.92 2.27 -40.32
N HIS A 120 17.54 3.50 -40.68
CA HIS A 120 16.86 4.40 -39.73
C HIS A 120 15.36 4.14 -39.53
N TRP A 121 14.71 3.27 -40.33
CA TRP A 121 13.26 2.99 -40.25
C TRP A 121 12.93 1.56 -39.76
N GLU A 122 13.90 0.66 -39.63
CA GLU A 122 13.68 -0.68 -39.06
C GLU A 122 13.40 -0.62 -37.55
N ILE A 123 13.96 0.37 -36.86
CA ILE A 123 13.68 0.63 -35.45
C ILE A 123 12.21 1.04 -35.27
N SER A 124 11.65 1.88 -36.16
CA SER A 124 10.25 2.28 -36.07
C SER A 124 9.27 1.14 -36.33
N ASP A 125 9.56 0.24 -37.26
CA ASP A 125 8.67 -0.91 -37.52
C ASP A 125 8.69 -1.92 -36.38
N SER A 126 9.87 -2.18 -35.80
CA SER A 126 9.98 -3.04 -34.62
C SER A 126 9.27 -2.44 -33.38
N LEU A 127 9.36 -1.12 -33.19
CA LEU A 127 8.67 -0.41 -32.12
C LEU A 127 7.15 -0.40 -32.35
N ASN A 128 6.69 -0.11 -33.55
CA ASN A 128 5.26 -0.12 -33.90
C ASN A 128 4.64 -1.51 -33.70
N GLN A 129 5.36 -2.58 -34.06
CA GLN A 129 4.93 -3.96 -33.82
C GLN A 129 4.87 -4.29 -32.32
N MET A 130 5.84 -3.81 -31.53
CA MET A 130 5.85 -3.98 -30.07
C MET A 130 4.71 -3.20 -29.39
N PHE A 131 4.44 -1.96 -29.82
CA PHE A 131 3.31 -1.16 -29.34
C PHE A 131 1.96 -1.76 -29.74
N GLY A 132 1.85 -2.34 -30.93
CA GLY A 132 0.64 -3.06 -31.36
C GLY A 132 0.36 -4.31 -30.52
N ALA A 133 1.39 -5.09 -30.19
CA ALA A 133 1.26 -6.25 -29.29
C ALA A 133 0.87 -5.84 -27.86
N PHE A 134 1.40 -4.71 -27.37
CA PHE A 134 1.00 -4.12 -26.08
C PHE A 134 -0.46 -3.65 -26.10
N GLY A 135 -0.89 -2.97 -27.17
CA GLY A 135 -2.27 -2.51 -27.34
C GLY A 135 -3.28 -3.66 -27.28
N ASN A 136 -3.07 -4.71 -28.08
CA ASN A 136 -3.94 -5.88 -28.08
C ASN A 136 -3.99 -6.58 -26.71
N ALA A 137 -2.85 -6.68 -26.02
CA ALA A 137 -2.80 -7.26 -24.68
C ALA A 137 -3.54 -6.41 -23.64
N ALA A 138 -3.41 -5.07 -23.74
CA ALA A 138 -4.13 -4.13 -22.88
C ALA A 138 -5.64 -4.17 -23.13
N ASP A 139 -6.08 -4.26 -24.39
CA ASP A 139 -7.49 -4.34 -24.76
C ASP A 139 -8.14 -5.62 -24.22
N HIS A 140 -7.47 -6.77 -24.32
CA HIS A 140 -7.95 -8.03 -23.71
C HIS A 140 -8.06 -7.96 -22.18
N LEU A 141 -7.14 -7.24 -21.53
CA LEU A 141 -7.17 -7.06 -20.09
C LEU A 141 -8.31 -6.12 -19.67
N LEU A 142 -8.52 -5.04 -20.43
CA LEU A 142 -9.62 -4.10 -20.23
C LEU A 142 -10.99 -4.75 -20.47
N ASP A 143 -11.15 -5.56 -21.51
CA ASP A 143 -12.37 -6.33 -21.77
C ASP A 143 -12.65 -7.34 -20.64
N ALA A 144 -11.61 -8.00 -20.13
CA ALA A 144 -11.74 -8.93 -19.01
C ALA A 144 -12.08 -8.22 -17.68
N LEU A 145 -11.68 -6.95 -17.53
CA LEU A 145 -11.97 -6.12 -16.35
C LEU A 145 -13.31 -5.36 -16.47
N HIS A 146 -13.82 -5.12 -17.67
CA HIS A 146 -15.09 -4.43 -17.92
C HIS A 146 -16.29 -4.98 -17.11
N PRO A 147 -16.52 -6.30 -16.97
CA PRO A 147 -17.63 -6.81 -16.18
C PRO A 147 -17.51 -6.54 -14.66
N THR A 148 -16.31 -6.17 -14.17
CA THR A 148 -16.11 -5.83 -12.75
C THR A 148 -16.41 -4.38 -12.41
N PHE A 149 -16.37 -3.47 -13.39
CA PHE A 149 -16.69 -2.05 -13.19
C PHE A 149 -18.16 -1.71 -13.46
N ASP A 150 -18.86 -2.55 -14.22
CA ASP A 150 -20.26 -2.34 -14.63
C ASP A 150 -21.28 -3.01 -13.70
N GLN A 151 -20.93 -3.25 -12.42
CA GLN A 151 -21.91 -3.70 -11.43
C GLN A 151 -22.60 -2.46 -10.81
N PRO A 152 -23.82 -2.07 -11.25
CA PRO A 152 -24.54 -1.01 -10.60
C PRO A 152 -24.88 -1.43 -9.17
N SER A 153 -24.37 -0.66 -8.21
CA SER A 153 -24.83 -0.71 -6.83
C SER A 153 -26.29 -0.26 -6.76
N GLY A 154 -27.21 -1.21 -6.56
CA GLY A 154 -28.56 -0.92 -6.07
C GLY A 154 -29.70 -1.29 -7.02
N ALA A 155 -30.26 -2.47 -6.81
CA ALA A 155 -31.69 -2.73 -7.04
C ALA A 155 -32.19 -3.56 -5.86
N ALA A 156 -32.42 -2.89 -4.74
CA ALA A 156 -33.21 -3.43 -3.64
C ALA A 156 -34.67 -3.04 -3.91
N ASP A 157 -35.37 -3.86 -4.69
CA ASP A 157 -36.83 -3.75 -4.83
C ASP A 157 -37.48 -4.63 -3.76
N THR A 158 -37.82 -3.98 -2.63
CA THR A 158 -38.78 -4.48 -1.65
C THR A 158 -40.17 -4.45 -2.28
N PRO A 159 -40.97 -5.53 -2.26
CA PRO A 159 -42.35 -5.47 -2.73
C PRO A 159 -43.19 -4.69 -1.71
N ALA A 160 -43.67 -3.51 -2.13
CA ALA A 160 -44.61 -2.70 -1.36
C ALA A 160 -46.01 -3.31 -1.40
N ASP A 161 -46.62 -3.34 -0.22
CA ASP A 161 -47.90 -3.94 0.11
C ASP A 161 -49.07 -3.43 -0.74
N SER A 162 -49.92 -4.39 -1.09
CA SER A 162 -51.23 -4.19 -1.66
C SER A 162 -52.22 -3.82 -0.54
N VAL A 163 -52.53 -2.53 -0.37
CA VAL A 163 -53.70 -2.07 0.42
C VAL A 163 -54.70 -1.45 -0.54
N LYS A 164 -55.65 -2.28 -0.97
CA LYS A 164 -56.88 -1.86 -1.67
C LYS A 164 -57.87 -1.40 -0.59
N GLY A 165 -58.21 -0.12 -0.60
CA GLY A 165 -59.39 0.37 0.09
C GLY A 165 -60.65 -0.04 -0.67
N GLU A 166 -61.57 -0.69 0.04
CA GLU A 166 -63.05 -0.66 -0.09
C GLU A 166 -63.62 -1.15 1.26
#